data_AF-A0A0S4M3C9-F1
#
_entry.id   AF-A0A0S4M3C9-F1
#
_cell.length_a   1.000
_cell.length_b   1.000
_cell.length_c   1.000
_cell.angle_alpha   90.00
_cell.angle_beta   90.00
_cell.angle_gamma   90.00
#
_symmetry.space_group_name_H-M   'P 1'
#
loop_
_entity.id
_entity.type
_entity.pdbx_description
1 polymer ?
#
loop_
_entity_poly.entity_id
_entity_poly.type
_entity_poly.pdbx_seq_one_letter_code
_entity_poly.pdbx_strand_id
1 'polypeptide(L)'
;METGWIYPFTGLNDLTIKFVNEKVMKVVSEYVKEEIIDLVKNDSRNYDEIKKLIAKKVEESIFEKDNSLELVSIISSRLSEFDEMRQLKKHMEMNHLPIFVDLYRSHIKENYSFIISRFVEIFDDLALDEECWMSFAFDEFFGEMIMRNKSGPLRDIVILTTHYSKRLLHELSSKTELFITNDSEDENEDNIGPKLSDEFKKFIMQSQKELEDKIKKFLTESDTIVVENNMVTLCKESFMKKILCCSAEYLKKKLILILGSRKKLPCSNLTRNTIHAYTNLS
;
A
#
# COMPACT_ATOMS: atom_id res chain seq x y z
N MET A 1 -11.18 22.19 -9.39
CA MET A 1 -11.18 21.58 -8.05
C MET A 1 -12.53 20.93 -7.88
N GLU A 2 -12.60 19.62 -7.99
CA GLU A 2 -13.83 18.88 -7.73
C GLU A 2 -14.12 18.95 -6.22
N THR A 3 -15.08 19.79 -5.83
CA THR A 3 -15.65 19.76 -4.48
C THR A 3 -16.64 18.60 -4.42
N GLY A 4 -16.11 17.38 -4.45
CA GLY A 4 -16.87 16.22 -4.01
C GLY A 4 -17.21 16.41 -2.54
N TRP A 5 -18.47 16.21 -2.16
CA TRP A 5 -18.87 16.17 -0.76
C TRP A 5 -18.14 15.02 -0.10
N ILE A 6 -17.02 15.30 0.58
CA ILE A 6 -16.35 14.30 1.41
C ILE A 6 -17.26 14.08 2.61
N TYR A 7 -17.80 12.87 2.71
CA TYR A 7 -18.62 12.45 3.83
C TYR A 7 -17.87 12.74 5.15
N PRO A 8 -18.48 13.40 6.16
CA PRO A 8 -17.75 13.89 7.33
C PRO A 8 -16.91 12.85 8.05
N PHE A 9 -17.44 11.63 8.19
CA PHE A 9 -16.71 10.55 8.82
C PHE A 9 -15.57 10.00 7.95
N THR A 10 -15.66 10.07 6.63
CA THR A 10 -14.51 9.79 5.75
C THR A 10 -13.40 10.80 5.99
N GLY A 11 -13.74 12.09 6.03
CA GLY A 11 -12.76 13.14 6.31
C GLY A 11 -12.13 13.02 7.71
N LEU A 12 -12.92 12.64 8.72
CA LEU A 12 -12.40 12.38 10.07
C LEU A 12 -11.50 11.14 10.09
N ASN A 13 -11.90 10.05 9.45
CA ASN A 13 -11.12 8.83 9.37
C ASN A 13 -9.76 9.07 8.68
N ASP A 14 -9.75 9.79 7.56
CA ASP A 14 -8.51 10.13 6.86
C ASP A 14 -7.56 10.97 7.73
N LEU A 15 -8.12 11.90 8.52
CA LEU A 15 -7.35 12.70 9.47
C LEU A 15 -6.76 11.85 10.60
N THR A 16 -7.55 10.95 11.17
CA THR A 16 -7.07 10.02 12.22
C THR A 16 -5.98 9.09 11.68
N ILE A 17 -6.17 8.52 10.49
CA ILE A 17 -5.16 7.67 9.84
C ILE A 17 -3.87 8.47 9.63
N LYS A 18 -3.97 9.70 9.11
CA LYS A 18 -2.81 10.57 8.92
C LYS A 18 -2.12 10.87 10.25
N PHE A 19 -2.88 11.18 11.29
CA PHE A 19 -2.36 11.46 12.62
C PHE A 19 -1.58 10.26 13.18
N VAL A 20 -2.18 9.05 13.15
CA VAL A 20 -1.53 7.81 13.59
C VAL A 20 -0.24 7.56 12.80
N ASN A 21 -0.28 7.76 11.49
CA ASN A 21 0.89 7.59 10.62
C ASN A 21 2.04 8.56 11.00
N GLU A 22 1.72 9.82 11.27
CA GLU A 22 2.71 10.87 11.52
C GLU A 22 3.26 10.85 12.95
N LYS A 23 2.41 10.55 13.94
CA LYS A 23 2.75 10.68 15.37
C LYS A 23 3.12 9.38 16.04
N VAL A 24 2.47 8.27 15.68
CA VAL A 24 2.71 6.98 16.31
C VAL A 24 3.63 6.14 15.43
N MET A 25 3.17 5.81 14.22
CA MET A 25 3.87 4.88 13.33
C MET A 25 5.28 5.34 12.98
N LYS A 26 5.45 6.63 12.63
CA LYS A 26 6.77 7.18 12.32
C LYS A 26 7.74 7.05 13.49
N VAL A 27 7.33 7.50 14.67
CA VAL A 27 8.15 7.45 15.91
C VAL A 27 8.53 6.02 16.26
N VAL A 28 7.57 5.11 16.21
CA VAL A 28 7.78 3.68 16.49
C VAL A 28 8.76 3.08 15.48
N SER A 29 8.57 3.33 14.19
CA SER A 29 9.42 2.78 13.14
C SER A 29 10.87 3.30 13.19
N GLU A 30 11.07 4.56 13.57
CA GLU A 30 12.39 5.17 13.74
C GLU A 30 13.09 4.57 14.97
N TYR A 31 12.39 4.50 16.11
CA TYR A 31 12.92 3.93 17.35
C TYR A 31 13.31 2.45 17.19
N VAL A 32 12.41 1.64 16.64
CA VAL A 32 12.61 0.20 16.45
C VAL A 32 13.79 -0.06 15.51
N LYS A 33 13.97 0.77 14.48
CA LYS A 33 15.12 0.69 13.57
C LYS A 33 16.45 0.88 14.30
N GLU A 34 16.55 1.85 15.20
CA GLU A 34 17.78 2.14 15.95
C GLU A 34 18.10 1.01 16.93
N GLU A 35 17.11 0.58 17.70
CA GLU A 35 17.27 -0.47 18.72
C GLU A 35 17.59 -1.84 18.10
N ILE A 36 17.00 -2.17 16.95
CA ILE A 36 17.32 -3.40 16.21
C ILE A 36 18.78 -3.43 15.76
N ILE A 37 19.33 -2.29 15.32
CA ILE A 37 20.74 -2.21 14.93
C ILE A 37 21.65 -2.55 16.11
N ASP A 38 21.27 -2.17 17.32
CA ASP A 38 22.08 -2.45 18.52
C ASP A 38 21.87 -3.87 19.06
N LEU A 39 20.64 -4.41 18.97
CA LEU A 39 20.35 -5.81 19.30
C LEU A 39 21.11 -6.80 18.41
N VAL A 40 21.19 -6.54 17.10
CA VAL A 40 21.92 -7.41 16.15
C VAL A 40 23.42 -7.45 16.46
N LYS A 41 24.01 -6.36 16.97
CA LYS A 41 25.44 -6.30 17.34
C LYS A 41 25.76 -7.07 18.62
N ASN A 42 24.79 -7.24 19.52
CA ASN A 42 25.03 -7.77 20.87
C ASN A 42 24.94 -9.31 20.95
N ASP A 43 24.76 -10.02 19.84
CA ASP A 43 24.65 -11.49 19.72
C ASP A 43 23.57 -12.17 20.59
N SER A 44 22.83 -11.40 21.40
CA SER A 44 21.64 -11.81 22.11
C SER A 44 20.47 -11.87 21.12
N ARG A 45 20.33 -13.01 20.45
CA ARG A 45 19.29 -13.30 19.44
C ARG A 45 17.88 -13.45 20.05
N ASN A 46 17.48 -12.58 20.97
CA ASN A 46 16.18 -12.62 21.60
C ASN A 46 15.18 -11.71 20.86
N TYR A 47 14.69 -12.19 19.72
CA TYR A 47 13.77 -11.42 18.89
C TYR A 47 12.38 -11.19 19.54
N ASP A 48 12.05 -11.91 20.62
CA ASP A 48 10.87 -11.59 21.44
C ASP A 48 10.99 -10.24 22.17
N GLU A 49 12.22 -9.76 22.37
CA GLU A 49 12.46 -8.41 22.89
C GLU A 49 12.03 -7.34 21.89
N ILE A 50 12.13 -7.60 20.58
CA ILE A 50 11.69 -6.65 19.55
C ILE A 50 10.19 -6.42 19.65
N LYS A 51 9.40 -7.51 19.80
CA LYS A 51 7.95 -7.36 20.03
C LYS A 51 7.71 -6.47 21.24
N LYS A 52 8.26 -6.81 22.42
CA LYS A 52 8.08 -6.01 23.64
C LYS A 52 8.50 -4.55 23.48
N LEU A 53 9.57 -4.30 22.72
CA LEU A 53 10.08 -2.97 22.44
C LEU A 53 9.10 -2.15 21.59
N ILE A 54 8.48 -2.77 20.58
CA ILE A 54 7.41 -2.14 19.79
C ILE A 54 6.23 -1.79 20.71
N ALA A 55 5.84 -2.66 21.66
CA ALA A 55 4.65 -2.46 22.54
C ALA A 55 4.85 -1.24 23.35
N LYS A 56 5.98 -1.26 24.07
CA LYS A 56 6.37 -0.19 24.94
C LYS A 56 6.39 1.13 24.18
N LYS A 57 6.96 1.15 22.97
CA LYS A 57 7.02 2.39 22.20
C LYS A 57 5.66 2.86 21.69
N VAL A 58 4.79 1.94 21.31
CA VAL A 58 3.43 2.26 20.89
C VAL A 58 2.59 2.79 22.05
N GLU A 59 2.62 2.13 23.20
CA GLU A 59 1.97 2.61 24.43
C GLU A 59 2.48 4.00 24.82
N GLU A 60 3.81 4.20 24.82
CA GLU A 60 4.42 5.51 25.09
C GLU A 60 3.92 6.59 24.13
N SER A 61 3.86 6.29 22.82
CA SER A 61 3.43 7.25 21.79
C SER A 61 1.92 7.52 21.82
N ILE A 62 1.09 6.52 22.10
CA ILE A 62 -0.37 6.70 22.16
C ILE A 62 -0.78 7.45 23.43
N PHE A 63 -0.26 7.05 24.59
CA PHE A 63 -0.61 7.65 25.88
C PHE A 63 0.18 8.93 26.21
N GLU A 64 0.98 9.42 25.26
CA GLU A 64 1.56 10.75 25.33
C GLU A 64 0.43 11.79 25.32
N LYS A 65 0.30 12.52 26.44
CA LYS A 65 -0.81 13.45 26.68
C LYS A 65 -1.02 14.46 25.55
N ASP A 66 0.07 14.94 24.96
CA ASP A 66 0.03 15.92 23.89
C ASP A 66 -0.59 15.33 22.60
N ASN A 67 -0.38 14.04 22.32
CA ASN A 67 -0.96 13.37 21.15
C ASN A 67 -2.48 13.21 21.29
N SER A 68 -2.97 12.81 22.48
CA SER A 68 -4.42 12.72 22.72
C SER A 68 -5.11 14.09 22.57
N LEU A 69 -4.52 15.16 23.13
CA LEU A 69 -5.05 16.51 23.02
C LEU A 69 -5.03 17.04 21.58
N GLU A 70 -3.97 16.74 20.83
CA GLU A 70 -3.84 17.11 19.41
C GLU A 70 -4.89 16.38 18.55
N LEU A 71 -5.11 15.08 18.79
CA LEU A 71 -6.16 14.31 18.10
C LEU A 71 -7.55 14.90 18.36
N VAL A 72 -7.87 15.20 19.63
CA VAL A 72 -9.12 15.85 20.01
C VAL A 72 -9.25 17.20 19.30
N SER A 73 -8.17 18.00 19.26
CA SER A 73 -8.16 19.30 18.58
C SER A 73 -8.44 19.17 17.08
N ILE A 74 -7.80 18.22 16.40
CA ILE A 74 -7.97 17.97 14.96
C ILE A 74 -9.41 17.56 14.64
N ILE A 75 -9.96 16.61 15.39
CA ILE A 75 -11.35 16.13 15.20
C ILE A 75 -12.33 17.27 15.49
N SER A 76 -12.10 18.00 16.58
CA SER A 76 -12.95 19.13 17.00
C SER A 76 -12.98 20.24 15.95
N SER A 77 -11.82 20.58 15.39
CA SER A 77 -11.67 21.55 14.29
C SER A 77 -12.46 21.08 13.07
N ARG A 78 -12.28 19.82 12.66
CA ARG A 78 -12.96 19.28 11.48
C ARG A 78 -14.48 19.21 11.64
N LEU A 79 -14.97 18.81 12.81
CA LEU A 79 -16.40 18.84 13.12
C LEU A 79 -16.96 20.28 13.11
N SER A 80 -16.18 21.26 13.55
CA SER A 80 -16.58 22.68 13.52
C SER A 80 -16.67 23.22 12.10
N GLU A 81 -15.75 22.83 11.19
CA GLU A 81 -15.83 23.18 9.77
C GLU A 81 -17.15 22.70 9.12
N PHE A 82 -17.62 21.50 9.49
CA PHE A 82 -18.93 21.00 9.04
C PHE A 82 -20.10 21.83 9.57
N ASP A 83 -19.98 22.36 10.79
CA ASP A 83 -20.95 23.30 11.35
C ASP A 83 -20.90 24.66 10.62
N GLU A 84 -19.73 25.10 10.16
CA GLU A 84 -19.53 26.39 9.49
C GLU A 84 -19.91 26.41 7.99
N MET A 85 -20.10 25.25 7.34
CA MET A 85 -20.55 25.13 5.93
C MET A 85 -21.93 25.75 5.60
N ARG A 86 -22.53 26.52 6.52
CA ARG A 86 -23.73 27.37 6.33
C ARG A 86 -23.75 28.15 5.01
N GLN A 87 -22.59 28.50 4.46
CA GLN A 87 -22.48 29.38 3.29
C GLN A 87 -22.80 28.68 1.95
N LEU A 88 -22.69 27.35 1.86
CA LEU A 88 -22.99 26.59 0.64
C LEU A 88 -24.49 26.37 0.39
N LYS A 89 -25.31 26.54 1.44
CA LYS A 89 -26.77 26.41 1.37
C LYS A 89 -27.42 27.41 0.39
N LYS A 90 -26.73 28.51 0.06
CA LYS A 90 -27.18 29.51 -0.93
C LYS A 90 -27.14 29.04 -2.39
N HIS A 91 -26.46 27.93 -2.71
CA HIS A 91 -26.27 27.46 -4.09
C HIS A 91 -26.98 26.14 -4.41
N MET A 92 -27.72 25.54 -3.46
CA MET A 92 -28.41 24.26 -3.64
C MET A 92 -29.93 24.42 -3.61
N GLU A 93 -30.48 25.02 -4.66
CA GLU A 93 -31.93 25.07 -4.93
C GLU A 93 -32.43 23.73 -5.50
N MET A 94 -32.34 22.64 -4.72
CA MET A 94 -33.05 21.40 -5.00
C MET A 94 -33.85 20.99 -3.76
N ASN A 95 -35.18 20.96 -3.91
CA ASN A 95 -36.19 21.16 -2.86
C ASN A 95 -36.23 20.16 -1.68
N HIS A 96 -35.35 19.16 -1.62
CA HIS A 96 -35.31 18.17 -0.52
C HIS A 96 -33.93 17.95 0.10
N LEU A 97 -32.84 18.28 -0.61
CA LEU A 97 -31.47 18.12 -0.10
C LEU A 97 -31.18 18.98 1.16
N PRO A 98 -31.68 20.23 1.26
CA PRO A 98 -31.40 21.09 2.42
C PRO A 98 -31.91 20.55 3.75
N ILE A 99 -33.06 19.85 3.74
CA ILE A 99 -33.66 19.29 4.96
C ILE A 99 -32.83 18.11 5.47
N PHE A 100 -32.37 17.23 4.58
CA PHE A 100 -31.48 16.13 4.95
C PHE A 100 -30.13 16.64 5.47
N VAL A 101 -29.56 17.68 4.85
CA VAL A 101 -28.31 18.29 5.30
C VAL A 101 -28.47 18.91 6.70
N ASP A 102 -29.58 19.59 6.96
CA ASP A 102 -29.87 20.16 8.28
C ASP A 102 -30.07 19.09 9.36
N LEU A 103 -30.84 18.03 9.06
CA LEU A 103 -31.05 16.89 9.98
C LEU A 103 -29.72 16.20 10.30
N TYR A 104 -28.91 15.94 9.28
CA TYR A 104 -27.60 15.31 9.45
C TYR A 104 -26.64 16.16 10.27
N ARG A 105 -26.67 17.48 10.08
CA ARG A 105 -25.89 18.42 10.89
C ARG A 105 -26.35 18.49 12.33
N SER A 106 -27.67 18.56 12.58
CA SER A 106 -28.22 18.51 13.94
C SER A 106 -27.79 17.22 14.63
N HIS A 107 -27.83 16.09 13.92
CA HIS A 107 -27.32 14.82 14.43
C HIS A 107 -25.84 14.89 14.82
N ILE A 108 -24.96 15.40 13.95
CA ILE A 108 -23.53 15.55 14.28
C ILE A 108 -23.33 16.46 15.50
N LYS A 109 -24.07 17.58 15.56
CA LYS A 109 -23.97 18.53 16.68
C LYS A 109 -24.44 17.94 18.01
N GLU A 110 -25.56 17.22 18.00
CA GLU A 110 -26.09 16.53 19.18
C GLU A 110 -25.17 15.41 19.66
N ASN A 111 -24.43 14.78 18.74
CA ASN A 111 -23.54 13.67 19.03
C ASN A 111 -22.06 14.06 19.08
N TYR A 112 -21.73 15.37 19.13
CA TYR A 112 -20.36 15.87 19.01
C TYR A 112 -19.39 15.22 20.01
N SER A 113 -19.75 15.26 21.30
CA SER A 113 -18.94 14.65 22.36
C SER A 113 -18.81 13.14 22.20
N PHE A 114 -19.87 12.47 21.74
CA PHE A 114 -19.87 11.03 21.50
C PHE A 114 -18.95 10.66 20.33
N ILE A 115 -18.95 11.44 19.25
CA ILE A 115 -18.05 11.22 18.11
C ILE A 115 -16.60 11.34 18.57
N ILE A 116 -16.25 12.41 19.28
CA ILE A 116 -14.89 12.60 19.81
C ILE A 116 -14.49 11.44 20.72
N SER A 117 -15.35 11.06 21.67
CA SER A 117 -15.02 9.96 22.59
C SER A 117 -14.78 8.65 21.86
N ARG A 118 -15.56 8.35 20.80
CA ARG A 118 -15.35 7.13 20.00
C ARG A 118 -14.02 7.15 19.25
N PHE A 119 -13.58 8.29 18.72
CA PHE A 119 -12.27 8.37 18.07
C PHE A 119 -11.11 8.27 19.06
N VAL A 120 -11.25 8.84 20.26
CA VAL A 120 -10.25 8.69 21.33
C VAL A 120 -10.18 7.23 21.79
N GLU A 121 -11.32 6.58 22.01
CA GLU A 121 -11.39 5.16 22.35
C GLU A 121 -10.72 4.29 21.28
N ILE A 122 -11.04 4.52 20.00
CA ILE A 122 -10.38 3.81 18.89
C ILE A 122 -8.86 4.03 18.90
N PHE A 123 -8.41 5.25 19.18
CA PHE A 123 -6.98 5.57 19.23
C PHE A 123 -6.27 4.89 20.40
N ASP A 124 -6.89 4.87 21.58
CA ASP A 124 -6.36 4.20 22.77
C ASP A 124 -6.31 2.68 22.56
N ASP A 125 -7.33 2.10 21.92
CA ASP A 125 -7.41 0.66 21.61
C ASP A 125 -6.28 0.18 20.68
N LEU A 126 -5.67 1.08 19.88
CA LEU A 126 -4.53 0.73 19.02
C LEU A 126 -3.32 0.23 19.82
N ALA A 127 -3.19 0.62 21.09
CA ALA A 127 -2.12 0.16 21.96
C ALA A 127 -2.28 -1.31 22.38
N LEU A 128 -3.50 -1.85 22.31
CA LEU A 128 -3.86 -3.17 22.81
C LEU A 128 -3.94 -4.24 21.71
N ASP A 129 -4.07 -3.83 20.45
CA ASP A 129 -4.25 -4.71 19.30
C ASP A 129 -2.91 -5.24 18.78
N GLU A 130 -2.66 -6.57 18.88
CA GLU A 130 -1.36 -7.13 18.50
C GLU A 130 -1.05 -6.99 16.98
N GLU A 131 -2.06 -6.94 16.14
CA GLU A 131 -1.87 -6.84 14.70
C GLU A 131 -1.51 -5.39 14.32
N CYS A 132 -2.14 -4.42 15.00
CA CYS A 132 -2.01 -3.00 14.70
C CYS A 132 -0.60 -2.45 14.96
N TRP A 133 -0.11 -2.48 16.21
CA TRP A 133 1.23 -2.04 16.58
C TRP A 133 2.36 -2.75 15.81
N MET A 134 2.21 -4.02 15.44
CA MET A 134 3.20 -4.72 14.59
C MET A 134 3.27 -4.08 13.20
N SER A 135 2.13 -3.66 12.64
CA SER A 135 2.09 -2.95 11.35
C SER A 135 2.77 -1.57 11.37
N PHE A 136 3.05 -1.01 12.56
CA PHE A 136 3.80 0.24 12.66
C PHE A 136 5.30 0.04 12.40
N ALA A 137 5.86 -1.13 12.74
CA ALA A 137 7.27 -1.46 12.53
C ALA A 137 7.51 -2.32 11.28
N PHE A 138 6.52 -3.11 10.87
CA PHE A 138 6.60 -4.03 9.75
C PHE A 138 5.63 -3.65 8.64
N ASP A 139 6.03 -3.85 7.39
CA ASP A 139 5.20 -3.73 6.22
C ASP A 139 5.03 -5.09 5.54
N GLU A 140 3.90 -5.26 4.88
CA GLU A 140 3.68 -6.42 4.03
C GLU A 140 4.34 -6.26 2.66
N PHE A 141 5.20 -7.19 2.29
CA PHE A 141 5.83 -7.28 0.97
C PHE A 141 5.58 -8.67 0.36
N PHE A 142 4.69 -8.72 -0.64
CA PHE A 142 4.21 -9.96 -1.26
C PHE A 142 3.62 -10.98 -0.27
N GLY A 143 2.80 -10.53 0.68
CA GLY A 143 2.21 -11.40 1.70
C GLY A 143 3.10 -11.66 2.91
N GLU A 144 4.36 -11.22 2.86
CA GLU A 144 5.34 -11.51 3.91
C GLU A 144 5.69 -10.23 4.67
N MET A 145 5.67 -10.29 6.00
CA MET A 145 5.96 -9.14 6.86
C MET A 145 7.47 -8.91 6.98
N ILE A 146 7.92 -7.73 6.57
CA ILE A 146 9.32 -7.31 6.59
C ILE A 146 9.43 -5.96 7.27
N MET A 147 10.54 -5.70 7.96
CA MET A 147 10.75 -4.42 8.63
C MET A 147 10.57 -3.26 7.63
N ARG A 148 9.79 -2.24 8.03
CA ARG A 148 9.33 -1.14 7.16
C ARG A 148 10.47 -0.36 6.50
N ASN A 149 11.59 -0.20 7.18
CA ASN A 149 12.77 0.45 6.62
C ASN A 149 13.46 -0.36 5.50
N LYS A 150 13.14 -1.66 5.35
CA LYS A 150 13.62 -2.54 4.28
C LYS A 150 12.58 -2.74 3.18
N SER A 151 11.28 -2.69 3.52
CA SER A 151 10.17 -2.86 2.58
C SER A 151 10.22 -1.82 1.44
N GLY A 152 10.47 -0.55 1.75
CA GLY A 152 10.53 0.56 0.79
C GLY A 152 11.60 0.34 -0.29
N PRO A 153 12.88 0.19 0.10
CA PRO A 153 13.95 -0.12 -0.86
C PRO A 153 13.71 -1.38 -1.69
N LEU A 154 13.09 -2.43 -1.13
CA LEU A 154 12.72 -3.64 -1.87
C LEU A 154 11.64 -3.35 -2.93
N ARG A 155 10.61 -2.57 -2.58
CA ARG A 155 9.60 -2.11 -3.55
C ARG A 155 10.26 -1.31 -4.67
N ASP A 156 11.20 -0.43 -4.34
CA ASP A 156 11.93 0.35 -5.34
C ASP A 156 12.73 -0.54 -6.29
N ILE A 157 13.43 -1.56 -5.79
CA ILE A 157 14.15 -2.53 -6.63
C ILE A 157 13.19 -3.22 -7.61
N VAL A 158 12.03 -3.68 -7.13
CA VAL A 158 11.00 -4.34 -7.96
C VAL A 158 10.45 -3.37 -9.00
N ILE A 159 10.07 -2.16 -8.60
CA ILE A 159 9.47 -1.15 -9.48
C ILE A 159 10.46 -0.73 -10.56
N LEU A 160 11.69 -0.38 -10.19
CA LEU A 160 12.72 0.08 -11.12
C LEU A 160 13.10 -1.02 -12.11
N THR A 161 13.32 -2.25 -11.65
CA THR A 161 13.66 -3.37 -12.53
C THR A 161 12.50 -3.74 -13.44
N THR A 162 11.27 -3.69 -12.92
CA THR A 162 10.06 -3.86 -13.74
C THR A 162 9.99 -2.79 -14.80
N HIS A 163 10.12 -1.51 -14.43
CA HIS A 163 10.04 -0.39 -15.36
C HIS A 163 11.13 -0.48 -16.46
N TYR A 164 12.36 -0.80 -16.07
CA TYR A 164 13.47 -1.02 -17.01
C TYR A 164 13.17 -2.15 -17.99
N SER A 165 12.73 -3.31 -17.49
CA SER A 165 12.37 -4.47 -18.33
C SER A 165 11.22 -4.13 -19.29
N LYS A 166 10.22 -3.38 -18.83
CA LYS A 166 9.13 -2.90 -19.70
C LYS A 166 9.63 -2.00 -20.83
N ARG A 167 10.56 -1.10 -20.52
CA ARG A 167 11.15 -0.20 -21.51
C ARG A 167 11.97 -0.98 -22.54
N LEU A 168 12.82 -1.90 -22.10
CA LEU A 168 13.57 -2.77 -23.01
C LEU A 168 12.66 -3.59 -23.92
N LEU A 169 11.58 -4.16 -23.35
CA LEU A 169 10.59 -4.88 -24.13
C LEU A 169 9.93 -3.97 -25.18
N HIS A 170 9.61 -2.73 -24.83
CA HIS A 170 9.07 -1.76 -25.78
C HIS A 170 10.04 -1.52 -26.95
N GLU A 171 11.32 -1.27 -26.64
CA GLU A 171 12.36 -1.04 -27.65
C GLU A 171 12.57 -2.26 -28.56
N LEU A 172 12.62 -3.47 -28.00
CA LEU A 172 12.74 -4.72 -28.76
C LEU A 172 11.53 -4.98 -29.66
N SER A 173 10.34 -4.64 -29.17
CA SER A 173 9.09 -4.82 -29.91
C SER A 173 8.82 -3.81 -31.01
N SER A 174 9.39 -2.60 -30.90
CA SER A 174 9.35 -1.63 -32.00
C SER A 174 10.26 -2.02 -33.17
N LYS A 175 11.21 -2.93 -32.95
CA LYS A 175 12.22 -3.33 -33.92
C LYS A 175 11.91 -4.66 -34.62
N THR A 176 10.93 -5.41 -34.15
CA THR A 176 10.74 -6.80 -34.58
C THR A 176 9.32 -7.30 -34.28
N GLU A 177 8.65 -7.93 -35.25
CA GLU A 177 7.39 -8.68 -35.11
C GLU A 177 7.59 -10.00 -34.32
N LEU A 178 8.28 -9.93 -33.18
CA LEU A 178 8.96 -11.05 -32.52
C LEU A 178 8.10 -11.90 -31.56
N PHE A 179 6.81 -11.58 -31.38
CA PHE A 179 6.13 -11.93 -30.12
C PHE A 179 4.92 -12.85 -30.25
N ILE A 180 4.51 -13.24 -31.45
CA ILE A 180 3.35 -14.12 -31.66
C ILE A 180 3.65 -15.09 -32.82
N THR A 181 3.81 -16.37 -32.53
CA THR A 181 3.74 -17.43 -33.54
C THR A 181 2.27 -17.66 -33.89
N ASN A 182 1.86 -17.30 -35.11
CA ASN A 182 0.60 -17.72 -35.70
C ASN A 182 0.76 -19.14 -36.23
N ASP A 183 0.94 -20.13 -35.35
CA ASP A 183 0.83 -21.51 -35.77
C ASP A 183 -0.64 -21.92 -35.63
N SER A 184 -1.32 -21.85 -36.77
CA SER A 184 -2.50 -22.64 -37.06
C SER A 184 -2.19 -24.13 -36.87
N GLU A 185 -3.18 -24.88 -36.38
CA GLU A 185 -3.24 -26.35 -36.33
C GLU A 185 -2.51 -27.01 -35.14
N ASP A 186 -3.09 -26.89 -33.94
CA ASP A 186 -3.26 -28.08 -33.11
C ASP A 186 -4.44 -27.85 -32.14
N GLU A 187 -5.54 -28.53 -32.45
CA GLU A 187 -6.73 -28.66 -31.61
C GLU A 187 -6.39 -29.53 -30.40
N ASN A 188 -5.86 -28.92 -29.34
CA ASN A 188 -5.97 -29.47 -28.00
C ASN A 188 -6.24 -28.32 -27.02
N GLU A 189 -7.52 -28.21 -26.65
CA GLU A 189 -8.03 -27.41 -25.55
C GLU A 189 -7.25 -27.75 -24.27
N ASP A 190 -6.51 -26.77 -23.72
CA ASP A 190 -6.26 -26.63 -22.27
C ASP A 190 -5.29 -25.48 -21.91
N ASN A 191 -4.66 -24.81 -22.88
CA ASN A 191 -3.79 -23.64 -22.60
C ASN A 191 -4.33 -22.35 -23.21
N ILE A 192 -5.28 -21.71 -22.52
CA ILE A 192 -5.77 -20.37 -22.84
C ILE A 192 -4.68 -19.34 -22.46
N GLY A 193 -3.65 -19.23 -23.30
CA GLY A 193 -2.58 -18.25 -23.17
C GLY A 193 -1.88 -18.00 -24.51
N PRO A 194 -1.44 -16.77 -24.81
CA PRO A 194 -0.64 -16.53 -26.00
C PRO A 194 0.61 -17.42 -25.97
N LYS A 195 0.82 -18.23 -27.01
CA LYS A 195 2.05 -19.01 -27.19
C LYS A 195 3.21 -18.02 -27.32
N LEU A 196 4.00 -17.90 -26.26
CA LEU A 196 5.10 -16.95 -26.17
C LEU A 196 6.27 -17.43 -27.05
N SER A 197 6.88 -16.55 -27.84
CA SER A 197 8.10 -16.87 -28.58
C SER A 197 9.24 -17.21 -27.63
N ASP A 198 10.17 -18.06 -28.08
CA ASP A 198 11.29 -18.48 -27.25
C ASP A 198 12.24 -17.32 -26.91
N GLU A 199 12.35 -16.31 -27.77
CA GLU A 199 13.09 -15.07 -27.47
C GLU A 199 12.42 -14.27 -26.35
N PHE A 200 11.08 -14.21 -26.33
CA PHE A 200 10.37 -13.54 -25.25
C PHE A 200 10.46 -14.31 -23.93
N LYS A 201 10.40 -15.65 -23.97
CA LYS A 201 10.66 -16.47 -22.77
C LYS A 201 12.07 -16.24 -22.24
N LYS A 202 13.08 -16.23 -23.10
CA LYS A 202 14.47 -15.91 -22.73
C LYS A 202 14.59 -14.51 -22.12
N PHE A 203 13.92 -13.52 -22.70
CA PHE A 203 13.87 -12.16 -22.15
C PHE A 203 13.27 -12.15 -20.74
N ILE A 204 12.11 -12.78 -20.52
CA ILE A 204 11.49 -12.89 -19.19
C ILE A 204 12.47 -13.54 -18.21
N MET A 205 13.07 -14.67 -18.56
CA MET A 205 14.00 -15.38 -17.68
C MET A 205 15.21 -14.51 -17.31
N GLN A 206 15.75 -13.76 -18.28
CA GLN A 206 16.86 -12.84 -18.04
C GLN A 206 16.45 -11.71 -17.07
N SER A 207 15.29 -11.10 -17.28
CA SER A 207 14.78 -10.03 -16.41
C SER A 207 14.43 -10.52 -15.00
N GLN A 208 13.88 -11.73 -14.88
CA GLN A 208 13.62 -12.38 -13.59
C GLN A 208 14.91 -12.60 -12.83
N LYS A 209 15.93 -13.17 -13.48
CA LYS A 209 17.24 -13.39 -12.88
C LYS A 209 17.89 -12.09 -12.41
N GLU A 210 17.82 -11.03 -13.22
CA GLU A 210 18.34 -9.71 -12.83
C GLU A 210 17.63 -9.15 -11.57
N LEU A 211 16.31 -9.30 -11.50
CA LEU A 211 15.52 -8.89 -10.33
C LEU A 211 15.90 -9.72 -9.10
N GLU A 212 15.99 -11.03 -9.27
CA GLU A 212 16.37 -11.97 -8.21
C GLU A 212 17.75 -11.64 -7.65
N ASP A 213 18.74 -11.41 -8.52
CA ASP A 213 20.11 -11.06 -8.11
C ASP A 213 20.16 -9.76 -7.31
N LYS A 214 19.40 -8.73 -7.73
CA LYS A 214 19.31 -7.44 -7.00
C LYS A 214 18.67 -7.58 -5.63
N ILE A 215 17.54 -8.29 -5.55
CA ILE A 215 16.84 -8.54 -4.28
C ILE A 215 17.71 -9.37 -3.35
N LYS A 216 18.30 -10.47 -3.86
CA LYS A 216 19.17 -11.36 -3.09
C LYS A 216 20.33 -10.58 -2.50
N LYS A 217 21.03 -9.79 -3.32
CA LYS A 217 22.12 -8.92 -2.88
C LYS A 217 21.68 -8.01 -1.73
N PHE A 218 20.57 -7.29 -1.89
CA PHE A 218 20.03 -6.39 -0.87
C PHE A 218 19.72 -7.10 0.46
N LEU A 219 19.07 -8.26 0.39
CA LEU A 219 18.69 -9.05 1.56
C LEU A 219 19.90 -9.69 2.26
N THR A 220 20.96 -10.03 1.53
CA THR A 220 22.19 -10.60 2.12
C THR A 220 23.14 -9.56 2.70
N GLU A 221 23.17 -8.35 2.12
CA GLU A 221 24.03 -7.26 2.60
C GLU A 221 23.43 -6.53 3.81
N SER A 222 22.18 -6.83 4.17
CA SER A 222 21.51 -6.18 5.28
C SER A 222 20.91 -7.19 6.25
N ASP A 223 21.10 -6.94 7.55
CA ASP A 223 20.44 -7.69 8.62
C ASP A 223 18.93 -7.41 8.59
N THR A 224 18.25 -8.12 7.69
CA THR A 224 16.83 -7.93 7.43
C THR A 224 16.04 -8.70 8.48
N ILE A 225 15.21 -7.99 9.24
CA ILE A 225 14.29 -8.58 10.20
C ILE A 225 12.91 -8.78 9.55
N VAL A 226 12.34 -9.94 9.79
CA VAL A 226 11.07 -10.41 9.22
C VAL A 226 10.20 -11.03 10.30
N VAL A 227 8.91 -11.16 10.02
CA VAL A 227 7.99 -11.98 10.83
C VAL A 227 7.67 -13.25 10.05
N GLU A 228 8.13 -14.40 10.55
CA GLU A 228 7.89 -15.72 9.95
C GLU A 228 7.23 -16.61 11.00
N ASN A 229 6.04 -17.15 10.71
CA ASN A 229 5.25 -17.98 11.64
C ASN A 229 5.00 -17.28 13.00
N ASN A 230 4.57 -16.01 12.96
CA ASN A 230 4.32 -15.15 14.14
C ASN A 230 5.56 -14.87 15.02
N MET A 231 6.75 -15.26 14.57
CA MET A 231 8.02 -15.00 15.25
C MET A 231 8.82 -13.94 14.50
N VAL A 232 9.31 -12.95 15.22
CA VAL A 232 10.29 -11.99 14.68
C VAL A 232 11.63 -12.71 14.58
N THR A 233 12.32 -12.62 13.44
CA THR A 233 13.59 -13.33 13.20
C THR A 233 14.40 -12.61 12.13
N LEU A 234 15.68 -12.95 12.00
CA LEU A 234 16.45 -12.64 10.79
C LEU A 234 15.88 -13.38 9.57
N CYS A 235 16.01 -12.73 8.42
CA CYS A 235 15.65 -13.27 7.12
C CYS A 235 16.44 -14.55 6.83
N LYS A 236 15.73 -15.69 6.83
CA LYS A 236 16.29 -17.00 6.48
C LYS A 236 16.26 -17.23 4.99
N GLU A 237 17.02 -18.22 4.52
CA GLU A 237 17.04 -18.62 3.12
C GLU A 237 15.65 -19.06 2.61
N SER A 238 14.83 -19.68 3.46
CA SER A 238 13.44 -20.05 3.15
C SER A 238 12.60 -18.83 2.79
N PHE A 239 12.62 -17.81 3.65
CA PHE A 239 11.90 -16.56 3.47
C PHE A 239 12.38 -15.83 2.21
N MET A 240 13.70 -15.71 2.04
CA MET A 240 14.29 -15.10 0.86
C MET A 240 13.83 -15.80 -0.44
N LYS A 241 13.80 -17.13 -0.48
CA LYS A 241 13.30 -17.88 -1.64
C LYS A 241 11.85 -17.53 -1.99
N LYS A 242 10.97 -17.35 -0.99
CA LYS A 242 9.59 -16.93 -1.23
C LYS A 242 9.53 -15.55 -1.87
N ILE A 243 10.26 -14.58 -1.31
CA ILE A 243 10.31 -13.22 -1.84
C ILE A 243 10.81 -13.20 -3.28
N LEU A 244 11.88 -13.94 -3.58
CA LEU A 244 12.44 -14.07 -4.92
C LEU A 244 11.40 -14.65 -5.90
N CYS A 245 10.76 -15.75 -5.52
CA CYS A 245 9.72 -16.40 -6.32
C CYS A 245 8.54 -15.45 -6.61
N CYS A 246 7.98 -14.81 -5.58
CA CYS A 246 6.87 -13.87 -5.72
C CYS A 246 7.24 -12.66 -6.58
N SER A 247 8.46 -12.12 -6.42
CA SER A 247 8.96 -10.99 -7.20
C SER A 247 9.14 -11.34 -8.68
N ALA A 248 9.72 -12.51 -8.96
CA ALA A 248 9.91 -13.02 -10.32
C ALA A 248 8.56 -13.28 -11.02
N GLU A 249 7.60 -13.88 -10.33
CA GLU A 249 6.25 -14.10 -10.86
C GLU A 249 5.49 -12.79 -11.07
N TYR A 250 5.62 -11.82 -10.17
CA TYR A 250 5.07 -10.47 -10.36
C TYR A 250 5.61 -9.81 -11.63
N LEU A 251 6.94 -9.84 -11.83
CA LEU A 251 7.59 -9.27 -13.01
C LEU A 251 7.06 -9.92 -14.29
N LYS A 252 7.06 -11.25 -14.34
CA LYS A 252 6.53 -12.03 -15.47
C LYS A 252 5.09 -11.66 -15.80
N LYS A 253 4.20 -11.61 -14.80
CA LYS A 253 2.81 -11.15 -15.00
C LYS A 253 2.75 -9.74 -15.59
N LYS A 254 3.55 -8.80 -15.09
CA LYS A 254 3.59 -7.43 -15.61
C LYS A 254 4.10 -7.35 -17.05
N LEU A 255 5.08 -8.18 -17.44
CA LEU A 255 5.60 -8.22 -18.81
C LEU A 255 4.61 -8.89 -19.79
N ILE A 256 3.96 -9.99 -19.39
CA ILE A 256 2.92 -10.66 -20.19
C ILE A 256 1.72 -9.74 -20.41
N LEU A 257 1.28 -9.00 -19.39
CA LEU A 257 0.17 -8.07 -19.51
C LEU A 257 0.40 -7.00 -20.58
N ILE A 258 1.64 -6.54 -20.78
CA ILE A 258 1.96 -5.55 -21.82
C ILE A 258 1.71 -6.12 -23.22
N LEU A 259 2.01 -7.40 -23.44
CA LEU A 259 1.68 -8.07 -24.69
C LEU A 259 0.16 -8.26 -24.85
N GLY A 260 -0.54 -8.63 -23.77
CA GLY A 260 -1.99 -8.80 -23.75
C GLY A 260 -2.76 -7.51 -24.07
N SER A 261 -2.32 -6.37 -23.52
CA SER A 261 -2.91 -5.05 -23.79
C SER A 261 -2.73 -4.58 -25.24
N ARG A 262 -1.71 -5.10 -25.95
CA ARG A 262 -1.54 -4.83 -27.39
C ARG A 262 -2.52 -5.59 -28.27
N LYS A 263 -3.09 -6.71 -27.80
CA LYS A 263 -4.16 -7.42 -28.53
C LYS A 263 -5.49 -6.64 -28.57
N LYS A 264 -5.66 -5.59 -27.75
CA LYS A 264 -6.88 -4.76 -27.69
C LYS A 264 -6.82 -3.47 -28.51
N LEU A 265 -5.80 -3.27 -29.34
CA LEU A 265 -5.80 -2.19 -30.33
C LEU A 265 -6.01 -2.76 -31.74
N PRO A 266 -7.26 -2.95 -32.19
CA PRO A 266 -7.51 -2.85 -33.61
C PRO A 266 -7.28 -1.39 -34.01
N CYS A 267 -6.33 -1.18 -34.92
CA CYS A 267 -6.25 0.04 -35.71
C CYS A 267 -7.58 0.22 -36.46
N SER A 268 -8.49 0.99 -35.90
CA SER A 268 -9.55 1.66 -36.64
C SER A 268 -9.91 2.96 -35.93
N ASN A 269 -9.54 4.05 -36.61
CA ASN A 269 -10.07 5.42 -36.47
C ASN A 269 -9.69 6.19 -35.20
N LEU A 270 -8.55 6.89 -35.30
CA LEU A 270 -8.44 8.23 -34.73
C LEU A 270 -9.52 9.12 -35.37
N THR A 271 -10.62 9.34 -34.65
CA THR A 271 -11.34 10.61 -34.69
C THR A 271 -12.24 10.73 -33.46
N ARG A 272 -11.92 11.73 -32.62
CA ARG A 272 -12.82 12.46 -31.71
C ARG A 272 -13.83 11.64 -30.87
N ASN A 273 -13.55 11.52 -29.58
CA ASN A 273 -14.24 12.28 -28.52
C ASN A 273 -13.80 11.82 -27.12
N THR A 274 -13.18 12.75 -26.40
CA THR A 274 -13.54 13.23 -25.06
C THR A 274 -14.24 12.26 -24.08
N ILE A 275 -13.53 11.97 -22.98
CA ILE A 275 -13.99 11.89 -21.57
C ILE A 275 -15.29 11.10 -21.30
N HIS A 276 -15.20 9.95 -20.63
CA HIS A 276 -15.88 9.66 -19.36
C HIS A 276 -15.61 8.22 -18.85
N ALA A 277 -15.78 8.07 -17.53
CA ALA A 277 -16.05 6.85 -16.75
C ALA A 277 -14.86 6.17 -16.04
N TYR A 278 -14.45 6.75 -14.92
CA TYR A 278 -14.27 6.00 -13.68
C TYR A 278 -15.29 6.53 -12.67
N THR A 279 -16.46 5.89 -12.61
CA THR A 279 -17.34 5.85 -11.45
C THR A 279 -18.27 4.66 -11.63
N ASN A 280 -18.19 3.72 -10.68
CA ASN A 280 -19.28 2.92 -10.10
C ASN A 280 -18.81 1.51 -9.72
N LEU A 281 -18.15 1.45 -8.56
CA LEU A 281 -18.45 0.43 -7.56
C LEU A 281 -18.78 1.17 -6.25
N SER A 282 -20.08 1.44 -6.12
CA SER A 282 -20.86 1.48 -4.88
C SER A 282 -22.28 1.14 -5.28
#